data_AF-A0A5J4QIU8-F1
#
_entry.id   AF-A0A5J4QIU8-F1
#
_cell.length_a   1.000
_cell.length_b   1.000
_cell.length_c   1.000
_cell.angle_alpha   90.00
_cell.angle_beta   90.00
_cell.angle_gamma   90.00
#
_symmetry.space_group_name_H-M   'P 1'
#
loop_
_entity.id
_entity.type
_entity.pdbx_description
1 polymer ?
#
loop_
_entity_poly.entity_id
_entity_poly.type
_entity_poly.pdbx_seq_one_letter_code
_entity_poly.pdbx_strand_id
1 'polypeptide(L)'
;MLEITRSVVNAVNLPVTVKTRLGWDAEHKIIVELAEQLQDCGIAALTIHGRTRAQMYTGEADWTLIGEVKSNPRMHIPIIGNGDITTPQRAKECFDRYGVDAIMIGRGSIGRPWVFKEVKHYLETGEELPPLSFKKKMQILREEVLSSVARLDERRGIIHIRRHLAATTLFKGIPNFRDTRVAMLRTETVEVLFQIFDGIEASFPFD
;
A
#
# COMPACT_ATOMS: atom_id res chain seq x y z
N MET A 1 -0.77 -4.09 -24.81
CA MET A 1 -1.61 -3.83 -23.61
C MET A 1 -3.08 -3.84 -23.98
N LEU A 2 -3.53 -3.01 -24.92
CA LEU A 2 -4.95 -2.90 -25.31
C LEU A 2 -5.62 -4.22 -25.73
N GLU A 3 -4.95 -5.01 -26.57
CA GLU A 3 -5.48 -6.31 -27.03
C GLU A 3 -5.70 -7.30 -25.87
N ILE A 4 -4.74 -7.36 -24.94
CA ILE A 4 -4.85 -8.17 -23.72
C ILE A 4 -6.03 -7.67 -22.89
N THR A 5 -6.12 -6.36 -22.65
CA THR A 5 -7.21 -5.76 -21.87
C THR A 5 -8.58 -6.11 -22.47
N ARG A 6 -8.76 -5.91 -23.78
CA ARG A 6 -10.02 -6.21 -24.48
C ARG A 6 -10.36 -7.69 -24.41
N SER A 7 -9.37 -8.57 -24.59
CA SER A 7 -9.58 -10.02 -24.50
C SER A 7 -10.01 -10.45 -23.11
N VAL A 8 -9.41 -9.88 -22.05
CA VAL A 8 -9.77 -10.17 -20.66
C VAL A 8 -11.16 -9.63 -20.33
N VAL A 9 -11.49 -8.40 -20.73
CA VAL A 9 -12.82 -7.81 -20.54
C VAL A 9 -13.89 -8.68 -21.20
N ASN A 10 -13.68 -9.12 -22.44
CA ASN A 10 -14.65 -9.95 -23.16
C ASN A 10 -14.77 -11.38 -22.63
N ALA A 11 -13.78 -11.87 -21.88
CA ALA A 11 -13.76 -13.24 -21.38
C ALA A 11 -14.55 -13.43 -20.07
N VAL A 12 -14.94 -12.34 -19.38
CA VAL A 12 -15.57 -12.42 -18.05
C VAL A 12 -16.76 -11.48 -17.92
N ASN A 13 -17.76 -11.87 -17.12
CA ASN A 13 -18.92 -11.02 -16.79
C ASN A 13 -18.69 -10.15 -15.53
N LEU A 14 -17.46 -10.16 -14.98
CA LEU A 14 -17.09 -9.39 -13.79
C LEU A 14 -16.37 -8.10 -14.19
N PRO A 15 -16.48 -7.01 -13.41
CA PRO A 15 -15.73 -5.79 -13.68
C PRO A 15 -14.21 -6.03 -13.73
N VAL A 16 -13.59 -5.66 -14.85
CA VAL A 16 -12.12 -5.74 -15.04
C VAL A 16 -11.51 -4.37 -14.78
N THR A 17 -10.48 -4.30 -13.96
CA THR A 17 -9.71 -3.06 -13.71
C THR A 17 -8.28 -3.19 -14.21
N VAL A 18 -7.65 -2.06 -14.54
CA VAL A 18 -6.25 -2.03 -14.96
C VAL A 18 -5.43 -1.20 -13.98
N LYS A 19 -4.22 -1.67 -13.67
CA LYS A 19 -3.21 -0.91 -12.94
C LYS A 19 -1.97 -0.72 -13.81
N THR A 20 -1.55 0.51 -14.00
CA THR A 20 -0.39 0.85 -14.83
C THR A 20 0.48 1.95 -14.21
N ARG A 21 1.48 2.39 -14.96
CA ARG A 21 2.45 3.46 -14.67
C ARG A 21 2.28 4.59 -15.68
N LEU A 22 3.00 5.70 -15.48
CA LEU A 22 2.95 6.85 -16.40
C LEU A 22 3.41 6.54 -17.83
N GLY A 23 4.20 5.48 -18.00
CA GLY A 23 4.86 5.17 -19.25
C GLY A 23 6.10 4.29 -19.05
N TRP A 24 6.89 4.11 -20.10
CA TRP A 24 8.09 3.28 -20.05
C TRP A 24 9.26 4.00 -19.35
N ASP A 25 9.56 5.22 -19.78
CA ASP A 25 10.63 6.08 -19.26
C ASP A 25 10.22 7.57 -19.33
N ALA A 26 11.17 8.48 -19.13
CA ALA A 26 10.91 9.92 -19.08
C ALA A 26 10.43 10.51 -20.41
N GLU A 27 10.87 9.95 -21.54
CA GLU A 27 10.52 10.40 -22.89
C GLU A 27 9.20 9.76 -23.38
N HIS A 28 8.81 8.63 -22.79
CA HIS A 28 7.64 7.85 -23.21
C HIS A 28 6.53 7.82 -22.15
N LYS A 29 6.03 9.00 -21.74
CA LYS A 29 4.92 9.16 -20.79
C LYS A 29 3.55 9.24 -21.50
N ILE A 30 3.04 8.09 -21.95
CA ILE A 30 1.85 7.98 -22.80
C ILE A 30 0.52 7.88 -22.05
N ILE A 31 0.49 8.08 -20.73
CA ILE A 31 -0.64 7.67 -19.90
C ILE A 31 -1.96 8.36 -20.21
N VAL A 32 -1.95 9.63 -20.66
CA VAL A 32 -3.18 10.37 -20.97
C VAL A 32 -3.93 9.73 -22.14
N GLU A 33 -3.22 9.48 -23.25
CA GLU A 33 -3.78 8.77 -24.42
C GLU A 33 -4.12 7.31 -24.09
N LEU A 34 -3.24 6.62 -23.36
CA LEU A 34 -3.44 5.22 -23.01
C LEU A 34 -4.68 5.03 -22.10
N ALA A 35 -4.97 5.98 -21.21
CA ALA A 35 -6.14 5.90 -20.32
C ALA A 35 -7.46 5.87 -21.09
N GLU A 36 -7.58 6.72 -22.11
CA GLU A 36 -8.71 6.75 -23.03
C GLU A 36 -8.88 5.40 -23.76
N GLN A 37 -7.80 4.89 -24.34
CA GLN A 37 -7.81 3.62 -25.07
C GLN A 37 -8.13 2.43 -24.16
N LEU A 38 -7.68 2.46 -22.91
CA LEU A 38 -8.00 1.45 -21.91
C LEU A 38 -9.47 1.50 -21.50
N GLN A 39 -10.04 2.69 -21.30
CA GLN A 39 -11.48 2.88 -21.06
C GLN A 39 -12.31 2.30 -22.22
N ASP A 40 -11.91 2.55 -23.48
CA ASP A 40 -12.60 2.03 -24.67
C ASP A 40 -12.52 0.50 -24.79
N CYS A 41 -11.58 -0.14 -24.08
CA CYS A 41 -11.56 -1.59 -23.97
C CYS A 41 -12.62 -2.14 -22.99
N GLY A 42 -13.33 -1.28 -22.25
CA GLY A 42 -14.40 -1.66 -21.33
C GLY A 42 -13.95 -1.92 -19.89
N ILE A 43 -12.81 -1.37 -19.46
CA ILE A 43 -12.39 -1.51 -18.05
C ILE A 43 -13.30 -0.70 -17.13
N ALA A 44 -13.51 -1.17 -15.91
CA ALA A 44 -14.38 -0.55 -14.93
C ALA A 44 -13.69 0.52 -14.08
N ALA A 45 -12.36 0.50 -13.96
CA ALA A 45 -11.57 1.51 -13.26
C ALA A 45 -10.09 1.43 -13.66
N LEU A 46 -9.38 2.55 -13.54
CA LEU A 46 -7.95 2.65 -13.87
C LEU A 46 -7.14 3.13 -12.67
N THR A 47 -6.17 2.34 -12.22
CA THR A 47 -5.18 2.75 -11.22
C THR A 47 -3.87 3.16 -11.88
N ILE A 48 -3.36 4.36 -11.58
CA ILE A 48 -2.13 4.90 -12.16
C ILE A 48 -1.11 5.14 -11.05
N HIS A 49 0.06 4.50 -11.18
CA HIS A 49 1.20 4.83 -10.35
C HIS A 49 1.99 5.99 -10.96
N GLY A 50 2.26 7.03 -10.17
CA GLY A 50 2.95 8.26 -10.58
C GLY A 50 4.45 8.12 -10.92
N ARG A 51 4.90 6.93 -11.33
CA ARG A 51 6.26 6.74 -11.85
C ARG A 51 6.20 6.03 -13.20
N THR A 52 7.20 6.25 -14.03
CA THR A 52 7.47 5.46 -15.24
C THR A 52 8.06 4.10 -14.86
N ARG A 53 8.08 3.13 -15.76
CA ARG A 53 8.69 1.82 -15.50
C ARG A 53 10.18 1.95 -15.15
N ALA A 54 10.93 2.76 -15.90
CA ALA A 54 12.37 2.93 -15.76
C ALA A 54 12.80 3.49 -14.39
N GLN A 55 11.97 4.34 -13.78
CA GLN A 55 12.23 4.88 -12.44
C GLN A 55 12.19 3.82 -11.33
N MET A 56 11.58 2.65 -11.56
CA MET A 56 11.36 1.65 -10.50
C MET A 56 10.72 2.28 -9.24
N TYR A 57 11.51 2.46 -8.17
CA TYR A 57 11.12 3.11 -6.92
C TYR A 57 12.00 4.33 -6.56
N THR A 58 12.85 4.79 -7.48
CA THR A 58 13.68 5.98 -7.29
C THR A 58 12.88 7.25 -7.58
N GLY A 59 13.40 8.39 -7.13
CA GLY A 59 12.72 9.68 -7.21
C GLY A 59 11.37 9.68 -6.50
N GLU A 60 10.56 10.70 -6.80
CA GLU A 60 9.21 10.88 -6.27
C GLU A 60 8.15 10.51 -7.30
N ALA A 61 7.00 10.04 -6.84
CA ALA A 61 5.85 9.86 -7.71
C ALA A 61 5.33 11.23 -8.18
N ASP A 62 5.35 11.45 -9.49
CA ASP A 62 4.73 12.58 -10.16
C ASP A 62 3.26 12.28 -10.44
N TRP A 63 2.39 13.05 -9.80
CA TRP A 63 0.94 12.91 -9.89
C TRP A 63 0.32 13.83 -10.94
N THR A 64 1.10 14.69 -11.60
CA THR A 64 0.61 15.67 -12.57
C THR A 64 -0.19 14.99 -13.67
N LEU A 65 0.38 13.97 -14.30
CA LEU A 65 -0.29 13.21 -15.36
C LEU A 65 -1.49 12.37 -14.86
N ILE A 66 -1.55 12.04 -13.57
CA ILE A 66 -2.75 11.39 -12.99
C ILE A 66 -3.88 12.42 -12.93
N GLY A 67 -3.58 13.64 -12.50
CA GLY A 67 -4.54 14.76 -12.51
C GLY A 67 -4.99 15.15 -13.92
N GLU A 68 -4.09 15.09 -14.91
CA GLU A 68 -4.45 15.31 -16.32
C GLU A 68 -5.41 14.24 -16.84
N VAL A 69 -5.15 12.94 -16.55
CA VAL A 69 -6.09 11.87 -16.89
C VAL A 69 -7.44 12.09 -16.21
N LYS A 70 -7.46 12.49 -14.94
CA LYS A 70 -8.71 12.71 -14.22
C LYS A 70 -9.50 13.94 -14.73
N SER A 71 -8.80 14.99 -15.13
CA SER A 71 -9.39 16.22 -15.68
C SER A 71 -9.81 16.08 -17.14
N ASN A 72 -9.45 14.97 -17.81
CA ASN A 72 -9.80 14.73 -19.19
C ASN A 72 -11.33 14.51 -19.33
N PRO A 73 -12.04 15.34 -20.10
CA PRO A 73 -13.50 15.26 -20.24
C PRO A 73 -13.99 13.97 -20.90
N ARG A 74 -13.11 13.23 -21.58
CA ARG A 74 -13.42 11.93 -22.19
C ARG A 74 -13.37 10.76 -21.21
N MET A 75 -12.84 10.99 -20.00
CA MET A 75 -12.74 9.97 -18.97
C MET A 75 -14.01 9.97 -18.11
N HIS A 76 -14.60 8.78 -17.97
CA HIS A 76 -15.87 8.55 -17.28
C HIS A 76 -15.78 7.47 -16.21
N ILE A 77 -14.76 6.60 -16.30
CA ILE A 77 -14.50 5.57 -15.29
C ILE A 77 -13.72 6.17 -14.10
N PRO A 78 -13.82 5.57 -12.89
CA PRO A 78 -13.03 5.99 -11.74
C PRO A 78 -11.53 5.89 -11.97
N ILE A 79 -10.80 6.95 -11.58
CA ILE A 79 -9.34 7.03 -11.60
C ILE A 79 -8.80 6.91 -10.17
N ILE A 80 -7.95 5.91 -9.95
CA ILE A 80 -7.32 5.65 -8.65
C ILE A 80 -5.85 6.09 -8.71
N GLY A 81 -5.49 7.09 -7.91
CA GLY A 81 -4.12 7.58 -7.78
C GLY A 81 -3.25 6.69 -6.91
N ASN A 82 -1.99 6.46 -7.30
CA ASN A 82 -1.05 5.64 -6.54
C ASN A 82 0.37 6.22 -6.59
N GLY A 83 1.06 6.19 -5.44
CA GLY A 83 2.47 6.55 -5.36
C GLY A 83 2.75 7.45 -4.17
N ASP A 84 3.66 7.01 -3.30
CA ASP A 84 4.23 7.77 -2.19
C ASP A 84 3.22 8.37 -1.20
N ILE A 85 2.05 7.74 -1.08
CA ILE A 85 1.08 8.03 -0.03
C ILE A 85 1.51 7.29 1.24
N THR A 86 2.12 8.03 2.17
CA THR A 86 2.64 7.50 3.44
C THR A 86 2.02 8.16 4.67
N THR A 87 1.27 9.26 4.49
CA THR A 87 0.60 10.00 5.56
C THR A 87 -0.84 10.38 5.19
N PRO A 88 -1.72 10.61 6.18
CA PRO A 88 -3.07 11.11 5.96
C PRO A 88 -3.13 12.45 5.21
N GLN A 89 -2.20 13.36 5.50
CA GLN A 89 -2.08 14.66 4.83
C GLN A 89 -1.75 14.49 3.35
N ARG A 90 -0.81 13.59 3.03
CA ARG A 90 -0.47 13.32 1.64
C ARG A 90 -1.65 12.72 0.88
N ALA A 91 -2.43 11.85 1.52
CA ALA A 91 -3.67 11.35 0.95
C ALA A 91 -4.67 12.48 0.64
N LYS A 92 -4.92 13.38 1.60
CA LYS A 92 -5.78 14.56 1.44
C LYS A 92 -5.29 15.47 0.30
N GLU A 93 -4.00 15.79 0.28
CA GLU A 93 -3.38 16.59 -0.78
C GLU A 93 -3.58 15.96 -2.16
N CYS A 94 -3.43 14.63 -2.26
CA CYS A 94 -3.65 13.91 -3.51
C CYS A 94 -5.09 14.03 -4.03
N PHE A 95 -6.09 13.95 -3.15
CA PHE A 95 -7.49 14.19 -3.50
C PHE A 95 -7.71 15.64 -3.92
N ASP A 96 -7.30 16.59 -3.08
CA ASP A 96 -7.56 18.02 -3.29
C ASP A 96 -6.90 18.56 -4.57
N ARG A 97 -5.66 18.13 -4.85
CA ARG A 97 -4.85 18.66 -5.95
C ARG A 97 -5.10 17.99 -7.29
N TYR A 98 -5.36 16.68 -7.31
CA TYR A 98 -5.45 15.91 -8.56
C TYR A 98 -6.87 15.39 -8.84
N GLY A 99 -7.81 15.58 -7.92
CA GLY A 99 -9.23 15.28 -8.13
C GLY A 99 -9.55 13.79 -8.30
N VAL A 100 -8.63 12.88 -7.96
CA VAL A 100 -8.81 11.43 -8.14
C VAL A 100 -10.01 10.90 -7.37
N ASP A 101 -10.67 9.86 -7.89
CA ASP A 101 -11.87 9.28 -7.25
C ASP A 101 -11.51 8.40 -6.04
N ALA A 102 -10.29 7.84 -6.05
CA ALA A 102 -9.77 7.03 -4.98
C ALA A 102 -8.23 7.06 -4.96
N ILE A 103 -7.66 6.52 -3.88
CA ILE A 103 -6.23 6.32 -3.76
C ILE A 103 -5.88 4.87 -3.42
N MET A 104 -4.70 4.44 -3.84
CA MET A 104 -4.14 3.13 -3.49
C MET A 104 -2.84 3.31 -2.69
N ILE A 105 -2.78 2.72 -1.50
CA ILE A 105 -1.61 2.75 -0.62
C ILE A 105 -0.89 1.40 -0.70
N GLY A 106 0.39 1.45 -1.06
CA GLY A 106 1.26 0.27 -1.16
C GLY A 106 2.24 0.19 0.01
N ARG A 107 3.48 0.66 -0.19
CA ARG A 107 4.56 0.57 0.81
C ARG A 107 4.19 1.15 2.18
N GLY A 108 3.38 2.21 2.22
CA GLY A 108 2.95 2.86 3.46
C GLY A 108 2.10 1.97 4.40
N SER A 109 1.52 0.87 3.91
CA SER A 109 0.76 -0.07 4.75
C SER A 109 1.59 -1.21 5.32
N ILE A 110 2.83 -1.40 4.84
CA ILE A 110 3.66 -2.55 5.21
C ILE A 110 4.27 -2.32 6.58
N GLY A 111 3.91 -3.17 7.55
CA GLY A 111 4.27 -2.99 8.96
C GLY A 111 3.51 -1.85 9.67
N ARG A 112 2.52 -1.26 9.00
CA ARG A 112 1.61 -0.22 9.52
C ARG A 112 0.22 -0.37 8.87
N PRO A 113 -0.48 -1.50 9.02
CA PRO A 113 -1.77 -1.72 8.38
C PRO A 113 -2.85 -0.73 8.84
N TRP A 114 -2.71 -0.10 10.02
CA TRP A 114 -3.63 0.91 10.53
C TRP A 114 -3.61 2.25 9.78
N VAL A 115 -2.71 2.43 8.79
CA VAL A 115 -2.65 3.62 7.93
C VAL A 115 -3.98 3.94 7.25
N PHE A 116 -4.75 2.91 6.89
CA PHE A 116 -6.06 3.11 6.27
C PHE A 116 -7.06 3.79 7.22
N LYS A 117 -7.00 3.46 8.53
CA LYS A 117 -7.85 4.08 9.55
C LYS A 117 -7.45 5.54 9.79
N GLU A 118 -6.14 5.81 9.85
CA GLU A 118 -5.61 7.17 10.03
C GLU A 118 -5.97 8.07 8.83
N VAL A 119 -5.81 7.56 7.60
CA VAL A 119 -6.20 8.25 6.37
C VAL A 119 -7.70 8.52 6.35
N LYS A 120 -8.53 7.50 6.61
CA LYS A 120 -9.99 7.66 6.61
C LYS A 120 -10.44 8.74 7.60
N HIS A 121 -9.93 8.69 8.83
CA HIS A 121 -10.26 9.68 9.86
C HIS A 121 -9.89 11.10 9.43
N TYR A 122 -8.66 11.31 8.95
CA TYR A 122 -8.21 12.63 8.50
C TYR A 122 -9.03 13.18 7.33
N LEU A 123 -9.46 12.32 6.41
CA LEU A 123 -10.33 12.73 5.30
C LEU A 123 -11.74 13.13 5.77
N GLU A 124 -12.24 12.51 6.84
CA GLU A 124 -13.57 12.77 7.41
C GLU A 124 -13.59 14.00 8.35
N THR A 125 -12.52 14.20 9.13
CA THR A 125 -12.48 15.21 10.21
C THR A 125 -11.54 16.38 9.94
N GLY A 126 -10.53 16.19 9.08
CA GLY A 126 -9.41 17.13 8.95
C GLY A 126 -8.40 17.07 10.10
N GLU A 127 -8.57 16.16 11.05
CA GLU A 127 -7.73 16.02 12.24
C GLU A 127 -6.91 14.71 12.22
N GLU A 128 -5.72 14.74 12.82
CA GLU A 128 -4.92 13.53 12.98
C GLU A 128 -5.50 12.61 14.05
N LEU A 129 -5.61 11.32 13.74
CA LEU A 129 -6.00 10.32 14.73
C LEU A 129 -4.86 10.15 15.73
N PRO A 130 -5.12 10.15 17.05
CA PRO A 130 -4.10 9.87 18.04
C PRO A 130 -3.34 8.56 17.75
N PRO A 131 -2.01 8.52 17.93
CA PRO A 131 -1.25 7.33 17.62
C PRO A 131 -1.73 6.13 18.44
N LEU A 132 -1.85 4.96 17.82
CA LEU A 132 -2.15 3.73 18.55
C LEU A 132 -1.07 3.47 19.61
N SER A 133 -1.50 3.01 20.79
CA SER A 133 -0.58 2.56 21.84
C SER A 133 0.29 1.42 21.34
N PHE A 134 1.47 1.26 21.95
CA PHE A 134 2.41 0.19 21.61
C PHE A 134 1.74 -1.18 21.70
N LYS A 135 1.04 -1.44 22.81
CA LYS A 135 0.26 -2.66 23.04
C LYS A 135 -0.75 -2.94 21.91
N LYS A 136 -1.46 -1.91 21.44
CA LYS A 136 -2.43 -2.10 20.34
C LYS A 136 -1.74 -2.43 19.02
N LYS A 137 -0.58 -1.82 18.73
CA LYS A 137 0.22 -2.15 17.56
C LYS A 137 0.77 -3.58 17.62
N MET A 138 1.27 -4.02 18.78
CA MET A 138 1.71 -5.40 19.01
C MET A 138 0.57 -6.41 18.81
N GLN A 139 -0.62 -6.11 19.33
CA GLN A 139 -1.81 -6.94 19.10
C GLN A 139 -2.11 -7.10 17.60
N ILE A 140 -2.07 -6.01 16.83
CA ILE A 140 -2.31 -6.05 15.37
C ILE A 140 -1.25 -6.91 14.67
N LEU A 141 0.02 -6.84 15.07
CA LEU A 141 1.06 -7.71 14.50
C LEU A 141 0.81 -9.19 14.81
N ARG A 142 0.34 -9.53 16.01
CA ARG A 142 -0.05 -10.91 16.36
C ARG A 142 -1.20 -11.40 15.48
N GLU A 143 -2.21 -10.56 15.28
CA GLU A 143 -3.35 -10.86 14.39
C GLU A 143 -2.88 -11.08 12.94
N GLU A 144 -1.96 -10.25 12.43
CA GLU A 144 -1.36 -10.42 11.10
C GLU A 144 -0.58 -11.74 10.99
N VAL A 145 0.19 -12.13 12.02
CA VAL A 145 0.91 -13.41 12.06
C VAL A 145 -0.07 -14.58 11.99
N LEU A 146 -1.08 -14.60 12.86
CA LEU A 146 -2.07 -15.69 12.92
C LEU A 146 -2.86 -15.80 11.62
N SER A 147 -3.26 -14.68 11.03
CA SER A 147 -3.94 -14.64 9.74
C SER A 147 -3.08 -15.21 8.60
N SER A 148 -1.79 -14.87 8.58
CA SER A 148 -0.83 -15.39 7.59
C SER A 148 -0.66 -16.91 7.73
N VAL A 149 -0.56 -17.42 8.96
CA VAL A 149 -0.44 -18.86 9.26
C VAL A 149 -1.72 -19.62 8.90
N ALA A 150 -2.89 -19.10 9.26
CA ALA A 150 -4.16 -19.71 8.93
C ALA A 150 -4.36 -19.88 7.41
N ARG A 151 -3.80 -18.96 6.60
CA ARG A 151 -3.92 -18.98 5.14
C ARG A 151 -2.90 -19.88 4.44
N LEU A 152 -1.72 -20.10 5.04
CA LEU A 152 -0.58 -20.73 4.34
C LEU A 152 0.02 -21.97 5.01
N ASP A 153 -0.24 -22.23 6.30
CA ASP A 153 0.56 -23.01 7.25
C ASP A 153 1.59 -22.19 8.05
N GLU A 154 2.10 -22.78 9.14
CA GLU A 154 2.98 -22.10 10.10
C GLU A 154 4.24 -21.57 9.43
N ARG A 155 5.01 -22.46 8.78
CA ARG A 155 6.30 -22.12 8.20
C ARG A 155 6.15 -21.07 7.10
N ARG A 156 5.23 -21.28 6.15
CA ARG A 156 4.98 -20.34 5.04
C ARG A 156 4.37 -19.04 5.54
N GLY A 157 3.48 -19.10 6.53
CA GLY A 157 2.85 -17.95 7.16
C GLY A 157 3.86 -17.03 7.84
N ILE A 158 4.82 -17.59 8.57
CA ILE A 158 5.91 -16.83 9.20
C ILE A 158 6.83 -16.22 8.16
N ILE A 159 7.26 -16.99 7.15
CA ILE A 159 8.11 -16.45 6.07
C ILE A 159 7.42 -15.28 5.37
N HIS A 160 6.12 -15.40 5.10
CA HIS A 160 5.33 -14.36 4.44
C HIS A 160 5.25 -13.07 5.28
N ILE A 161 5.05 -13.16 6.60
CA ILE A 161 4.86 -11.98 7.46
C ILE A 161 6.17 -11.28 7.85
N ARG A 162 7.34 -11.93 7.69
CA ARG A 162 8.66 -11.33 8.01
C ARG A 162 8.87 -9.94 7.40
N ARG A 163 8.34 -9.67 6.20
CA ARG A 163 8.42 -8.35 5.58
C ARG A 163 7.74 -7.26 6.43
N HIS A 164 6.59 -7.56 7.03
CA HIS A 164 5.84 -6.63 7.88
C HIS A 164 6.59 -6.40 9.19
N LEU A 165 7.10 -7.48 9.79
CA LEU A 165 7.92 -7.41 11.01
C LEU A 165 9.25 -6.66 10.79
N ALA A 166 9.84 -6.78 9.60
CA ALA A 166 11.08 -6.09 9.26
C ALA A 166 10.87 -4.59 8.98
N ALA A 167 9.71 -4.21 8.45
CA ALA A 167 9.41 -2.85 8.01
C ALA A 167 8.66 -2.00 9.05
N THR A 168 8.06 -2.63 10.06
CA THR A 168 7.28 -1.91 11.07
C THR A 168 8.13 -0.87 11.80
N THR A 169 7.55 0.32 12.00
CA THR A 169 8.18 1.40 12.77
C THR A 169 8.05 1.19 14.28
N LEU A 170 7.30 0.18 14.72
CA LEU A 170 7.01 -0.11 16.12
C LEU A 170 8.27 -0.26 16.98
N PHE A 171 9.31 -0.88 16.42
CA PHE A 171 10.54 -1.16 17.14
C PHE A 171 11.62 -0.08 16.97
N LYS A 172 11.32 1.00 16.24
CA LYS A 172 12.28 2.08 16.02
C LYS A 172 12.49 2.83 17.34
N GLY A 173 13.75 3.02 17.71
CA GLY A 173 14.12 3.70 18.95
C GLY A 173 14.34 2.76 20.14
N ILE A 174 14.05 1.46 20.01
CA ILE A 174 14.39 0.48 21.04
C ILE A 174 15.93 0.29 21.08
N PRO A 175 16.60 0.53 22.23
CA PRO A 175 18.04 0.32 22.37
C PRO A 175 18.42 -1.14 22.12
N ASN A 176 19.58 -1.38 21.49
CA ASN A 176 20.13 -2.72 21.27
C ASN A 176 19.19 -3.74 20.59
N PHE A 177 18.22 -3.28 19.79
CA PHE A 177 17.18 -4.13 19.18
C PHE A 177 17.67 -5.07 18.05
N ARG A 178 18.95 -4.99 17.66
CA ARG A 178 19.48 -5.74 16.52
C ARG A 178 19.29 -7.25 16.68
N ASP A 179 19.65 -7.79 17.83
CA ASP A 179 19.63 -9.24 18.06
C ASP A 179 18.19 -9.75 18.17
N THR A 180 17.31 -9.00 18.85
CA THR A 180 15.88 -9.26 18.89
C THR A 180 15.27 -9.30 17.49
N ARG A 181 15.64 -8.33 16.63
CA ARG A 181 15.18 -8.31 15.24
C ARG A 181 15.68 -9.55 14.47
N VAL A 182 16.93 -9.95 14.65
CA VAL A 182 17.48 -11.15 13.99
C VAL A 182 16.73 -12.40 14.45
N ALA A 183 16.51 -12.57 15.76
CA ALA A 183 15.75 -13.70 16.31
C ALA A 183 14.31 -13.73 15.75
N MET A 184 13.62 -12.58 15.78
CA MET A 184 12.26 -12.40 15.25
C MET A 184 12.15 -12.74 13.76
N LEU A 185 13.16 -12.42 12.96
CA LEU A 185 13.15 -12.68 11.51
C LEU A 185 13.68 -14.06 11.13
N ARG A 186 14.31 -14.80 12.06
CA ARG A 186 14.86 -16.15 11.81
C ARG A 186 14.00 -17.27 12.37
N THR A 187 13.17 -17.00 13.38
CA THR A 187 12.26 -18.01 13.94
C THR A 187 11.39 -18.67 12.88
N GLU A 188 11.06 -19.95 13.09
CA GLU A 188 10.27 -20.79 12.22
C GLU A 188 8.94 -21.23 12.85
N THR A 189 8.66 -20.85 14.11
CA THR A 189 7.41 -21.17 14.80
C THR A 189 6.73 -19.93 15.38
N VAL A 190 5.40 -19.98 15.45
CA VAL A 190 4.57 -18.90 16.04
C VAL A 190 4.85 -18.78 17.52
N GLU A 191 5.00 -19.92 18.20
CA GLU A 191 5.30 -19.97 19.63
C GLU A 191 6.56 -19.15 19.97
N VAL A 192 7.68 -19.41 19.29
CA VAL A 192 8.94 -18.69 19.51
C VAL A 192 8.81 -17.21 19.11
N LEU A 193 8.10 -16.92 18.02
CA LEU A 193 7.84 -15.53 17.62
C LEU A 193 7.06 -14.77 18.71
N PHE A 194 6.06 -15.39 19.31
CA PHE A 194 5.24 -14.77 20.33
C PHE A 194 5.95 -14.64 21.67
N GLN A 195 6.82 -15.60 22.03
CA GLN A 195 7.73 -15.44 23.17
C GLN A 195 8.67 -14.23 22.98
N ILE A 196 9.18 -14.01 21.77
CA ILE A 196 9.97 -12.81 21.46
C ILE A 196 9.13 -11.54 21.62
N PHE A 197 7.88 -11.54 21.14
CA PHE A 197 6.97 -10.41 21.32
C PHE A 197 6.68 -10.12 22.79
N ASP A 198 6.43 -11.15 23.60
CA ASP A 198 6.19 -11.01 25.04
C ASP A 198 7.42 -10.41 25.73
N GLY A 199 8.62 -10.84 25.36
CA GLY A 199 9.88 -10.28 25.88
C GLY A 199 10.07 -8.80 25.52
N ILE A 200 9.64 -8.38 24.32
CA ILE A 200 9.67 -6.96 23.93
C ILE A 200 8.68 -6.15 24.78
N GLU A 201 7.45 -6.62 24.95
CA GLU A 201 6.41 -5.94 25.73
C GLU A 201 6.80 -5.82 27.21
N ALA A 202 7.47 -6.83 27.78
CA ALA A 202 7.96 -6.79 29.15
C ALA A 202 9.16 -5.83 29.35
N SER A 203 10.05 -5.74 28.35
CA SER A 203 11.27 -4.92 28.45
C SER A 203 11.02 -3.44 28.15
N PHE A 204 9.97 -3.13 27.40
CA PHE A 204 9.67 -1.77 26.96
C PHE A 204 8.17 -1.47 27.09
N PRO A 205 7.70 -1.15 28.31
CA PRO A 205 6.34 -0.68 28.54
C PRO A 205 6.21 0.75 27.97
N PHE A 206 6.04 0.85 26.66
CA PHE A 206 5.70 2.10 25.99
C PHE A 206 4.20 2.35 26.20
N ASP A 207 3.87 3.19 27.17
CA ASP A 207 2.55 3.83 27.27
C ASP A 207 2.67 5.31 26.86
#